data_AF-A0A2V6NB53-F1
#
_entry.id   AF-A0A2V6NB53-F1
#
_cell.length_a   1.000
_cell.length_b   1.000
_cell.length_c   1.000
_cell.angle_alpha   90.00
_cell.angle_beta   90.00
_cell.angle_gamma   90.00
#
_symmetry.space_group_name_H-M   'P 1'
#
loop_
_entity.id
_entity.type
_entity.pdbx_description
1 polymer ?
#
loop_
_entity_poly.entity_id
_entity_poly.type
_entity_poly.pdbx_seq_one_letter_code
_entity_poly.pdbx_strand_id
1 'polypeptide(L)'
;MCVLFVGGHYTYARVPLFDWLRPIFGWHRNHYDRLGHIVQGFVPAIVTREVFVRLQILRKTRWQPFLVVCVCFAISAFYELIEWWTALASGDAAISFLGTQGDPWDTQEDMFCALLSAIAAVVLLSRIQDRAINRLATRTSS
;
A
#
# COMPACT_ATOMS: atom_id res chain seq x y z
N MET A 1 1.20 -4.35 -6.06
CA MET A 1 2.31 -4.53 -7.02
C MET A 1 1.88 -5.15 -8.34
N CYS A 2 1.17 -6.29 -8.41
CA CYS A 2 0.54 -6.70 -9.69
C CYS A 2 -0.49 -5.67 -10.21
N VAL A 3 -1.18 -4.95 -9.31
CA VAL A 3 -2.18 -3.92 -9.66
C VAL A 3 -1.57 -2.69 -10.37
N LEU A 4 -0.36 -2.26 -9.99
CA LEU A 4 0.35 -1.13 -10.62
C LEU A 4 0.99 -1.53 -11.95
N PHE A 5 1.59 -2.74 -12.04
CA PHE A 5 2.08 -3.28 -13.31
C PHE A 5 0.95 -3.55 -14.32
N VAL A 6 -0.24 -3.95 -13.85
CA VAL A 6 -1.44 -4.08 -14.70
C VAL A 6 -1.94 -2.70 -15.15
N GLY A 7 -1.88 -1.66 -14.31
CA GLY A 7 -2.19 -0.27 -14.70
C GLY A 7 -1.21 0.33 -15.71
N GLY A 8 0.09 0.01 -15.61
CA GLY A 8 1.12 0.41 -16.58
C GLY A 8 1.07 -0.38 -17.89
N HIS A 9 0.69 -1.67 -17.85
CA HIS A 9 0.59 -2.51 -19.05
C HIS A 9 -0.70 -2.27 -19.85
N TYR A 10 -1.78 -1.84 -19.19
CA TYR A 10 -3.03 -1.42 -19.82
C TYR A 10 -3.24 0.05 -19.50
N THR A 11 -2.49 0.95 -20.16
CA THR A 11 -2.75 2.41 -20.25
C THR A 11 -3.91 2.85 -19.36
N TYR A 12 -3.61 3.47 -18.22
CA TYR A 12 -4.49 3.89 -17.12
C TYR A 12 -5.89 4.44 -17.49
N ALA A 13 -6.13 4.79 -18.75
CA ALA A 13 -7.43 5.07 -19.34
C ALA A 13 -8.40 3.88 -19.50
N ARG A 14 -8.00 2.62 -19.25
CA ARG A 14 -8.81 1.43 -19.63
C ARG A 14 -9.07 0.36 -18.56
N VAL A 15 -8.98 0.67 -17.27
CA VAL A 15 -9.41 -0.26 -16.21
C VAL A 15 -10.89 0.01 -15.85
N PRO A 16 -11.86 -0.82 -16.30
CA PRO A 16 -13.29 -0.50 -16.25
C PRO A 16 -13.94 -0.66 -14.87
N LEU A 17 -13.19 -1.08 -13.85
CA LEU A 17 -13.77 -1.43 -12.55
C LEU A 17 -14.18 -0.22 -11.70
N PHE A 18 -13.66 0.98 -12.00
CA PHE A 18 -13.99 2.23 -11.27
C PHE A 18 -14.56 3.35 -12.15
N ASP A 19 -14.61 3.15 -13.47
CA ASP A 19 -15.11 4.17 -14.41
C ASP A 19 -16.60 4.47 -14.24
N TRP A 20 -17.37 3.47 -13.82
CA TRP A 20 -18.79 3.61 -13.52
C TRP A 20 -19.06 4.44 -12.25
N LEU A 21 -18.07 4.61 -11.36
CA LEU A 21 -18.17 5.43 -10.15
C LEU A 21 -17.87 6.91 -10.40
N ARG A 22 -17.12 7.24 -11.46
CA ARG A 22 -16.78 8.63 -11.82
C ARG A 22 -18.01 9.55 -11.96
N PRO A 23 -19.07 9.18 -12.72
CA PRO A 23 -20.26 10.03 -12.82
C PRO A 23 -21.13 10.03 -11.55
N ILE A 24 -21.02 9.01 -10.69
CA ILE A 24 -21.81 8.89 -9.45
C ILE A 24 -21.26 9.82 -8.36
N PHE A 25 -19.93 9.92 -8.26
CA PHE A 25 -19.25 10.72 -7.23
C PHE A 25 -18.71 12.07 -7.73
N GLY A 26 -18.91 12.40 -9.02
CA GLY A 26 -18.45 13.66 -9.61
C GLY A 26 -16.92 13.81 -9.61
N TRP A 27 -16.19 12.69 -9.58
CA TRP A 27 -14.73 12.72 -9.49
C TRP A 27 -14.10 13.12 -10.81
N HIS A 28 -13.25 14.14 -10.76
CA HIS A 28 -12.53 14.67 -11.92
C HIS A 28 -11.41 13.71 -12.41
N ARG A 29 -11.02 12.73 -11.57
CA ARG A 29 -9.95 11.75 -11.83
C ARG A 29 -10.30 10.33 -11.35
N ASN A 30 -9.56 9.34 -11.84
CA ASN A 30 -9.69 7.94 -11.45
C ASN A 30 -8.81 7.62 -10.24
N HIS A 31 -9.40 7.39 -9.06
CA HIS A 31 -8.69 7.08 -7.81
C HIS A 31 -8.25 5.61 -7.68
N TYR A 32 -7.86 4.98 -8.79
CA TYR A 32 -7.46 3.57 -8.82
C TYR A 32 -6.06 3.34 -8.22
N ASP A 33 -5.20 4.36 -8.31
CA ASP A 33 -3.95 4.51 -7.56
C ASP A 33 -4.13 4.23 -6.07
N ARG A 34 -5.13 4.83 -5.43
CA ARG A 34 -5.42 4.65 -4.00
C ARG A 34 -5.75 3.22 -3.62
N LEU A 35 -6.34 2.44 -4.53
CA LEU A 35 -6.53 1.00 -4.34
C LEU A 35 -5.18 0.26 -4.32
N GLY A 36 -4.26 0.67 -5.18
CA GLY A 36 -2.86 0.28 -5.15
C GLY A 36 -2.23 0.56 -3.79
N HIS A 37 -2.38 1.78 -3.27
CA HIS A 37 -1.85 2.20 -1.96
C HIS A 37 -2.52 1.46 -0.79
N ILE A 38 -3.82 1.18 -0.85
CA ILE A 38 -4.51 0.32 0.12
C ILE A 38 -3.87 -1.07 0.15
N VAL A 39 -3.69 -1.72 -1.01
CA VAL A 39 -3.06 -3.04 -1.08
C VAL A 39 -1.59 -2.98 -0.62
N GLN A 40 -0.89 -1.90 -0.95
CA GLN A 40 0.50 -1.62 -0.56
C GLN A 40 0.66 -1.36 0.95
N GLY A 41 -0.36 -0.85 1.63
CA GLY A 41 -0.38 -0.80 3.09
C GLY A 41 -0.73 -2.15 3.70
N PHE A 42 -1.79 -2.79 3.19
CA PHE A 42 -2.39 -3.97 3.84
C PHE A 42 -1.52 -5.22 3.77
N VAL A 43 -1.07 -5.57 2.57
CA VAL A 43 -0.36 -6.84 2.33
C VAL A 43 1.03 -6.83 2.97
N PRO A 44 1.86 -5.79 2.75
CA PRO A 44 3.14 -5.68 3.43
C PRO A 44 3.01 -5.67 4.95
N ALA A 45 1.96 -5.07 5.53
CA ALA A 45 1.76 -5.10 6.98
C ALA A 45 1.67 -6.54 7.53
N ILE A 46 0.93 -7.41 6.86
CA ILE A 46 0.81 -8.83 7.25
C ILE A 46 2.15 -9.55 7.10
N VAL A 47 2.85 -9.33 5.98
CA VAL A 47 4.14 -9.96 5.68
C VAL A 47 5.23 -9.50 6.66
N THR A 48 5.37 -8.19 6.89
CA THR A 48 6.33 -7.64 7.85
C THR A 48 6.05 -8.16 9.26
N ARG A 49 4.77 -8.23 9.66
CA ARG A 49 4.39 -8.80 10.96
C ARG A 49 4.75 -10.28 11.06
N GLU A 50 4.50 -11.07 10.01
CA GLU A 50 4.84 -12.50 9.94
C GLU A 50 6.34 -12.69 10.19
N VAL A 51 7.17 -11.91 9.48
CA VAL A 51 8.63 -11.93 9.60
C VAL A 51 9.05 -11.55 11.02
N PHE A 52 8.48 -10.48 11.59
CA PHE A 52 8.81 -10.02 12.93
C PHE A 52 8.48 -11.06 14.01
N VAL A 53 7.32 -11.71 13.93
CA VAL A 53 6.93 -12.77 14.88
C VAL A 53 7.79 -14.01 14.68
N ARG A 54 7.90 -14.54 13.46
CA ARG A 54 8.52 -15.86 13.23
C ARG A 54 10.04 -15.85 13.37
N LEU A 55 10.69 -14.76 12.99
CA LEU A 55 12.13 -14.61 13.17
C LEU A 55 12.50 -14.01 14.53
N GLN A 56 11.52 -13.75 15.41
CA GLN A 56 11.72 -13.19 16.74
C GLN A 56 12.56 -11.91 16.74
N ILE A 57 12.38 -11.06 15.70
CA ILE A 57 13.17 -9.83 15.50
C ILE A 57 12.96 -8.86 16.66
N LEU A 58 11.77 -8.86 17.26
CA LEU A 58 11.41 -7.99 18.38
C LEU A 58 11.02 -8.81 19.60
N ARG A 59 11.81 -8.71 20.68
CA ARG A 59 11.56 -9.40 21.97
C ARG A 59 10.38 -8.83 22.78
N LYS A 60 9.88 -7.62 22.46
CA LYS A 60 8.77 -6.95 23.17
C LYS A 60 7.65 -6.56 22.20
N THR A 61 6.48 -7.16 22.41
CA THR A 61 5.31 -7.14 21.49
C THR A 61 4.61 -5.79 21.34
N ARG A 62 4.76 -4.85 22.28
CA ARG A 62 4.01 -3.57 22.24
C ARG A 62 4.46 -2.63 21.13
N TRP A 63 5.73 -2.68 20.72
CA TRP A 63 6.28 -1.83 19.65
C TRP A 63 6.11 -2.44 18.26
N GLN A 64 5.81 -3.73 18.19
CA GLN A 64 5.72 -4.45 16.92
C GLN A 64 4.65 -3.87 15.98
N PRO A 65 3.40 -3.59 16.42
CA PRO A 65 2.39 -2.93 15.58
C PRO A 65 2.89 -1.61 14.97
N PHE A 66 3.52 -0.77 15.80
CA PHE A 66 4.04 0.53 15.36
C PHE A 66 5.12 0.37 14.30
N LEU A 67 6.10 -0.52 14.52
CA LEU A 67 7.20 -0.73 13.58
C LEU A 67 6.72 -1.34 12.24
N VAL A 68 5.72 -2.22 12.28
CA VAL A 68 5.08 -2.74 11.06
C VAL A 68 4.47 -1.60 10.23
N VAL A 69 3.73 -0.69 10.89
CA VAL A 69 3.14 0.47 10.23
C VAL A 69 4.23 1.41 9.70
N CYS A 70 5.30 1.67 10.45
CA CYS A 70 6.43 2.48 9.97
C CYS A 70 7.09 1.90 8.72
N VAL A 71 7.28 0.57 8.65
CA VAL A 71 7.83 -0.09 7.45
C VAL A 71 6.91 0.12 6.26
N CYS A 72 5.59 -0.05 6.41
CA CYS A 72 4.63 0.14 5.33
C CYS A 72 4.60 1.59 4.86
N PHE A 73 4.61 2.55 5.79
CA PHE A 73 4.67 3.97 5.48
C PHE A 73 5.96 4.33 4.74
N ALA A 74 7.12 3.82 5.18
CA ALA A 74 8.40 4.05 4.52
C ALA A 74 8.42 3.47 3.09
N ILE A 75 7.82 2.30 2.87
CA ILE A 75 7.67 1.72 1.53
C ILE A 75 6.80 2.62 0.64
N SER A 76 5.69 3.15 1.17
CA SER A 76 4.84 4.09 0.42
C SER A 76 5.58 5.38 0.09
N ALA A 77 6.19 6.03 1.09
CA ALA A 77 6.94 7.25 0.89
C ALA A 77 8.10 7.08 -0.10
N PHE A 78 8.79 5.94 -0.06
CA PHE A 78 9.87 5.66 -1.00
C PHE A 78 9.36 5.48 -2.43
N TYR A 79 8.20 4.86 -2.62
CA TYR A 79 7.55 4.74 -3.93
C TYR A 79 7.21 6.11 -4.52
N GLU A 80 6.56 6.97 -3.73
CA GLU A 80 6.24 8.35 -4.13
C GLU A 80 7.48 9.17 -4.49
N LEU A 81 8.58 8.99 -3.75
CA LEU A 81 9.85 9.64 -4.07
C LEU A 81 10.41 9.17 -5.41
N ILE A 82 10.24 7.89 -5.77
CA ILE A 82 10.63 7.37 -7.09
C ILE A 82 9.76 8.00 -8.16
N GLU A 83 8.44 8.06 -7.98
CA GLU A 83 7.53 8.68 -8.95
C GLU A 83 7.88 10.15 -9.17
N TRP A 84 8.08 10.91 -8.09
CA TRP A 84 8.56 12.29 -8.16
C TRP A 84 9.87 12.41 -8.94
N TRP A 85 10.85 11.53 -8.69
CA TRP A 85 12.13 11.56 -9.40
C TRP A 85 11.97 11.24 -10.89
N THR A 86 11.11 10.28 -11.24
CA THR A 86 10.83 9.93 -12.65
C THR A 86 10.11 11.07 -13.38
N ALA A 87 9.23 11.81 -12.69
CA ALA A 87 8.58 12.99 -13.23
C ALA A 87 9.60 14.10 -13.54
N LEU A 88 10.53 14.37 -12.61
CA LEU A 88 11.62 15.34 -12.85
C LEU A 88 12.52 14.93 -14.02
N ALA A 89 12.80 13.65 -14.18
CA ALA A 89 13.70 13.15 -15.22
C ALA A 89 13.07 13.14 -16.63
N SER A 90 11.74 13.11 -16.74
CA SER A 90 11.02 12.90 -18.01
C SER A 90 10.49 14.19 -18.66
N GLY A 91 10.65 15.36 -18.02
CA GLY A 91 10.23 16.67 -18.56
C GLY A 91 8.71 16.88 -18.68
N ASP A 92 8.27 17.89 -19.44
CA ASP A 92 6.86 18.33 -19.57
C ASP A 92 5.88 17.21 -20.00
N ALA A 93 6.35 16.18 -20.70
CA ALA A 93 5.53 15.04 -21.08
C ALA A 93 5.04 14.22 -19.86
N ALA A 94 5.77 14.25 -18.73
CA ALA A 94 5.42 13.53 -17.51
C ALA A 94 4.50 14.30 -16.55
N ILE A 95 4.36 15.63 -16.68
CA ILE A 95 3.42 16.42 -15.87
C ILE A 95 1.97 15.94 -16.10
N SER A 96 1.67 15.49 -17.32
CA SER A 96 0.37 14.91 -17.68
C SER A 96 0.19 13.43 -17.27
N PHE A 97 1.29 12.71 -17.01
CA PHE A 97 1.29 11.26 -16.80
C PHE A 97 1.55 10.83 -15.34
N LEU A 98 2.22 11.66 -14.54
CA LEU A 98 2.78 11.25 -13.24
C LEU A 98 2.56 12.21 -12.06
N GLY A 99 2.11 13.45 -12.27
CA GLY A 99 2.34 14.48 -11.26
C GLY A 99 1.23 14.70 -10.25
N THR A 100 0.03 15.00 -10.71
CA THR A 100 -1.04 15.55 -9.86
C THR A 100 -2.42 15.59 -10.55
N GLN A 101 -2.52 15.52 -11.89
CA GLN A 101 -3.68 16.08 -12.61
C GLN A 101 -4.09 17.50 -12.11
N GLY A 102 -3.14 18.25 -11.52
CA GLY A 102 -3.40 19.52 -10.82
C GLY A 102 -3.70 19.44 -9.31
N ASP A 103 -3.76 18.25 -8.72
CA ASP A 103 -3.89 18.00 -7.27
C ASP A 103 -2.54 17.92 -6.52
N PRO A 104 -2.12 18.97 -5.79
CA PRO A 104 -0.86 18.99 -5.06
C PRO A 104 -0.82 18.06 -3.83
N TRP A 105 -1.94 17.43 -3.48
CA TRP A 105 -2.07 16.56 -2.31
C TRP A 105 -2.02 15.06 -2.62
N ASP A 106 -1.86 14.70 -3.89
CA ASP A 106 -2.00 13.31 -4.36
C ASP A 106 -1.08 12.35 -3.61
N THR A 107 0.22 12.63 -3.64
CA THR A 107 1.24 11.87 -2.93
C THR A 107 0.97 11.75 -1.43
N GLN A 108 0.49 12.83 -0.79
CA GLN A 108 0.18 12.81 0.66
C GLN A 108 -1.03 11.92 0.94
N GLU A 109 -2.07 11.99 0.11
CA GLU A 109 -3.27 11.18 0.23
C GLU A 109 -2.98 9.70 -0.03
N ASP A 110 -2.09 9.39 -0.97
CA ASP A 110 -1.65 8.02 -1.28
C ASP A 110 -0.85 7.39 -0.13
N MET A 111 0.13 8.12 0.39
CA MET A 111 0.85 7.70 1.61
C MET A 111 -0.10 7.52 2.80
N PHE A 112 -1.09 8.40 2.94
CA PHE A 112 -2.09 8.31 4.00
C PHE A 112 -3.01 7.11 3.84
N CYS A 113 -3.44 6.80 2.62
CA CYS A 113 -4.21 5.60 2.29
C CYS A 113 -3.43 4.33 2.65
N ALA A 114 -2.14 4.26 2.29
CA ALA A 114 -1.27 3.16 2.66
C ALA A 114 -1.11 3.03 4.18
N LEU A 115 -0.93 4.16 4.88
CA LEU A 115 -0.82 4.20 6.34
C LEU A 115 -2.08 3.66 7.02
N LEU A 116 -3.26 4.16 6.66
CA LEU A 116 -4.53 3.71 7.23
C LEU A 116 -4.78 2.23 6.95
N SER A 117 -4.45 1.78 5.75
CA SER A 117 -4.60 0.38 5.36
C SER A 117 -3.68 -0.55 6.17
N ALA A 118 -2.42 -0.14 6.41
CA ALA A 118 -1.51 -0.89 7.27
C ALA A 118 -2.01 -0.95 8.73
N ILE A 119 -2.53 0.17 9.27
CA ILE A 119 -3.14 0.20 10.60
C ILE A 119 -4.34 -0.76 10.66
N ALA A 120 -5.22 -0.71 9.66
CA ALA A 120 -6.39 -1.59 9.58
C ALA A 120 -5.98 -3.06 9.54
N ALA A 121 -4.98 -3.43 8.73
CA ALA A 121 -4.46 -4.80 8.67
C ALA A 121 -3.98 -5.28 10.05
N VAL A 122 -3.19 -4.46 10.74
CA VAL A 122 -2.66 -4.82 12.07
C VAL A 122 -3.79 -4.93 13.09
N VAL A 123 -4.72 -3.97 13.16
CA VAL A 123 -5.82 -3.97 14.13
C VAL A 123 -6.76 -5.16 13.91
N LEU A 124 -7.13 -5.43 12.66
CA LEU A 124 -8.13 -6.45 12.33
C LEU A 124 -7.56 -7.87 12.34
N LEU A 125 -6.31 -8.06 11.89
CA LEU A 125 -5.77 -9.39 11.60
C LEU A 125 -4.70 -9.88 12.58
N SER A 126 -4.12 -9.04 13.44
CA SER A 126 -3.05 -9.47 14.36
C SER A 126 -3.42 -10.72 15.16
N ARG A 127 -4.62 -10.76 15.75
CA ARG A 127 -5.08 -11.91 16.55
C ARG A 127 -5.29 -13.17 15.72
N ILE A 128 -5.75 -13.02 14.47
CA ILE A 128 -5.97 -14.12 13.55
C ILE A 128 -4.61 -14.70 13.12
N GLN A 129 -3.67 -13.82 12.80
CA GLN A 129 -2.31 -14.19 12.41
C GLN A 129 -1.59 -14.90 13.57
N ASP A 130 -1.69 -14.42 14.81
CA ASP A 130 -1.08 -15.09 15.97
C ASP A 130 -1.61 -16.52 16.14
N ARG A 131 -2.92 -16.72 15.98
CA ARG A 131 -3.52 -18.06 16.00
C ARG A 131 -3.00 -18.94 14.86
N ALA A 132 -2.84 -18.39 13.65
CA ALA A 132 -2.34 -19.12 12.50
C ALA A 132 -0.87 -19.55 12.70
N ILE A 133 -0.01 -18.64 13.16
CA ILE A 133 1.41 -18.92 13.45
C ILE A 133 1.54 -19.99 14.53
N ASN A 134 0.80 -19.87 15.63
CA ASN A 134 0.84 -20.85 16.72
C ASN A 134 0.40 -22.25 16.26
N ARG A 135 -0.65 -22.33 15.42
CA ARG A 135 -1.10 -23.61 14.85
C ARG A 135 -0.04 -24.27 13.95
N LEU A 136 0.71 -23.47 13.18
CA LEU A 136 1.79 -23.99 12.34
C LEU A 136 2.94 -24.54 13.20
N ALA A 137 3.32 -23.81 14.27
CA ALA A 137 4.37 -24.26 15.19
C ALA A 137 4.03 -25.59 15.88
N THR A 138 2.76 -25.79 16.28
CA THR A 138 2.31 -27.05 16.89
C THR A 138 2.32 -28.24 15.94
N ARG A 139 2.16 -28.03 14.62
CA ARG A 139 2.20 -29.09 13.60
C ARG A 139 3.61 -29.54 13.26
N THR A 140 4.59 -28.65 13.39
CA THR A 140 6.01 -29.00 13.14
C THR A 140 6.65 -29.77 14.29
N SER A 141 6.03 -29.79 15.47
CA SER A 141 6.51 -30.49 16.66
C SER A 141 5.89 -31.88 16.87
N SER A 142 4.99 -32.31 15.98
CA SER A 142 4.33 -33.62 15.97
C SER A 142 4.83 -34.47 14.81
#